data_AF-A0A4Q1VUD0-F1
#
_entry.id   AF-A0A4Q1VUD0-F1
#
_cell.length_a   1.000
_cell.length_b   1.000
_cell.length_c   1.000
_cell.angle_alpha   90.00
_cell.angle_beta   90.00
_cell.angle_gamma   90.00
#
_symmetry.space_group_name_H-M   'P 1'
#
loop_
_entity.id
_entity.type
_entity.pdbx_description
1 polymer ?
#
loop_
_entity_poly.entity_id
_entity_poly.type
_entity_poly.pdbx_seq_one_letter_code
_entity_poly.pdbx_strand_id
1 'polypeptide(L)'
;MALKVELKPNERIIIGSVVIRNDEQRTRFFIEGEAPILREKDILTAASADTPAKKIYLSIQLMYLAGDATHGHEVYFQLVRDFVEAAPSSLSHVHEINNRILSGDLYKALKAAKTLIAYEADLIENAKRI
;
A
#
# COMPACT_ATOMS: atom_id res chain seq x y z
N MET A 1 -8.35 15.12 -14.29
CA MET A 1 -7.38 16.17 -13.87
C MET A 1 -5.98 15.63 -14.09
N ALA A 2 -5.06 16.44 -14.62
CA ALA A 2 -3.68 16.03 -14.80
C ALA A 2 -2.93 15.93 -13.46
N LEU A 3 -2.27 14.82 -13.18
CA LEU A 3 -1.41 14.66 -12.00
C LEU A 3 -0.02 15.23 -12.32
N LYS A 4 0.37 16.28 -11.61
CA LYS A 4 1.74 16.82 -11.69
C LYS A 4 2.70 15.94 -10.91
N VAL A 5 3.72 15.42 -11.59
CA VAL A 5 4.77 14.57 -11.00
C VAL A 5 6.13 15.23 -11.18
N GLU A 6 6.94 15.13 -10.13
CA GLU A 6 8.37 15.40 -10.17
C GLU A 6 9.07 14.12 -9.72
N LEU A 7 10.10 13.70 -10.46
CA LEU A 7 10.98 12.58 -10.11
C LEU A 7 12.40 13.10 -9.89
N LYS A 8 13.04 12.63 -8.81
CA LYS A 8 14.48 12.81 -8.54
C LYS A 8 15.31 11.94 -9.48
N PRO A 9 16.63 12.19 -9.61
CA PRO A 9 17.50 11.31 -10.37
C PRO A 9 17.35 9.85 -9.95
N ASN A 10 17.19 8.94 -10.92
CA ASN A 10 16.98 7.50 -10.71
C ASN A 10 15.71 7.08 -9.94
N GLU A 11 14.85 8.02 -9.53
CA GLU A 11 13.58 7.70 -8.85
C GLU A 11 12.60 7.03 -9.81
N ARG A 12 11.80 6.11 -9.28
CA ARG A 12 10.84 5.30 -10.02
C ARG A 12 9.40 5.70 -9.72
N ILE A 13 8.53 5.46 -10.68
CA ILE A 13 7.09 5.51 -10.54
C ILE A 13 6.46 4.37 -11.33
N ILE A 14 5.46 3.72 -10.76
CA ILE A 14 4.64 2.72 -11.44
C ILE A 14 3.38 3.41 -11.97
N ILE A 15 3.04 3.14 -13.23
CA ILE A 15 1.78 3.55 -13.85
C ILE A 15 1.16 2.31 -14.50
N GLY A 16 0.05 1.81 -13.95
CA GLY A 16 -0.54 0.53 -14.36
C GLY A 16 0.50 -0.59 -14.30
N SER A 17 0.80 -1.17 -15.46
CA SER A 17 1.79 -2.26 -15.62
C SER A 17 3.20 -1.80 -15.98
N VAL A 18 3.43 -0.48 -16.15
CA VAL A 18 4.74 0.05 -16.56
C VAL A 18 5.48 0.72 -15.41
N VAL A 19 6.80 0.58 -15.41
CA VAL A 19 7.71 1.30 -14.51
C VAL A 19 8.44 2.37 -15.30
N ILE A 20 8.34 3.61 -14.87
CA ILE A 20 9.15 4.71 -15.39
C ILE A 20 10.24 4.99 -14.37
N ARG A 21 11.49 4.95 -14.83
CA ARG A 21 12.67 5.38 -14.05
C ARG A 21 13.18 6.68 -14.65
N ASN A 22 13.38 7.67 -13.80
CA ASN A 22 13.96 8.93 -14.22
C ASN A 22 15.47 8.79 -14.47
N ASP A 23 15.97 9.61 -15.38
CA ASP A 23 17.40 9.68 -15.69
C ASP A 23 18.19 10.44 -14.61
N GLU A 24 19.41 10.90 -14.91
CA GLU A 24 20.27 11.64 -14.01
C GLU A 24 19.76 13.04 -13.63
N GLN A 25 18.85 13.61 -14.42
CA GLN A 25 18.30 14.96 -14.18
C GLN A 25 16.92 14.91 -13.54
N ARG A 26 16.64 15.84 -12.61
CA ARG A 26 15.30 15.99 -12.02
C ARG A 26 14.30 16.42 -13.10
N THR A 27 13.23 15.64 -13.27
CA THR A 27 12.26 15.85 -14.35
C THR A 27 10.85 16.08 -13.80
N ARG A 28 10.12 17.01 -14.42
CA ARG A 28 8.70 17.26 -14.14
C ARG A 28 7.87 16.92 -15.37
N PHE A 29 6.76 16.23 -15.15
CA PHE A 29 5.80 15.94 -16.21
C PHE A 29 4.39 15.84 -15.62
N PHE A 30 3.40 15.89 -16.50
CA PHE A 30 2.02 15.66 -16.17
C PHE A 30 1.60 14.28 -16.64
N ILE A 31 0.80 13.59 -15.84
CA ILE A 31 0.15 12.33 -16.21
C ILE A 31 -1.33 12.62 -16.37
N GLU A 32 -1.89 12.29 -17.54
CA GLU A 32 -3.30 12.45 -17.86
C GLU A 32 -3.91 11.07 -18.15
N GLY A 33 -5.07 10.78 -17.55
CA GLY A 33 -5.77 9.51 -17.71
C GLY A 33 -6.15 8.87 -16.37
N GLU A 34 -6.67 7.65 -16.47
CA GLU A 34 -7.17 6.85 -15.35
C GLU A 34 -6.40 5.54 -15.30
N ALA A 35 -5.25 5.57 -14.63
CA ALA A 35 -4.42 4.39 -14.38
C ALA A 35 -4.00 4.39 -12.90
N PRO A 36 -3.76 3.21 -12.30
CA PRO A 36 -3.10 3.12 -11.00
C PRO A 36 -1.72 3.79 -11.07
N ILE A 37 -1.39 4.65 -10.10
CA ILE A 37 -0.11 5.36 -10.03
C ILE A 37 0.48 5.18 -8.63
N LEU A 38 1.68 4.59 -8.55
CA LEU A 38 2.38 4.38 -7.28
C LEU A 38 3.80 4.98 -7.36
N ARG A 39 4.18 5.81 -6.38
CA ARG A 39 5.53 6.36 -6.29
C ARG A 39 6.47 5.39 -5.60
N GLU A 40 7.76 5.44 -5.90
CA GLU A 40 8.77 4.54 -5.32
C GLU A 40 8.73 4.47 -3.79
N LYS A 41 8.60 5.60 -3.11
CA LYS A 41 8.47 5.65 -1.64
C LYS A 41 7.24 4.92 -1.08
N ASP A 42 6.24 4.68 -1.92
CA ASP A 42 5.00 4.00 -1.59
C ASP A 42 5.04 2.54 -2.08
N ILE A 43 6.07 2.11 -2.83
CA ILE A 43 6.24 0.73 -3.26
C ILE A 43 6.80 -0.10 -2.11
N LEU A 44 6.08 -1.16 -1.75
CA LEU A 44 6.57 -2.24 -0.92
C LEU A 44 6.90 -3.45 -1.81
N THR A 45 8.03 -4.10 -1.56
CA THR A 45 8.42 -5.32 -2.28
C THR A 45 8.08 -6.55 -1.43
N ALA A 46 7.95 -7.72 -2.06
CA ALA A 46 7.75 -8.97 -1.34
C ALA A 46 8.87 -9.24 -0.31
N ALA A 47 10.12 -8.90 -0.65
CA ALA A 47 11.26 -9.06 0.25
C ALA A 47 11.23 -8.11 1.45
N SER A 48 10.68 -6.90 1.30
CA SER A 48 10.57 -5.91 2.37
C SER A 48 9.25 -5.96 3.14
N ALA A 49 8.33 -6.85 2.76
CA ALA A 49 7.08 -7.12 3.47
C ALA A 49 7.29 -8.13 4.62
N ASP A 50 8.13 -7.75 5.56
CA ASP A 50 8.66 -8.58 6.65
C ASP A 50 7.78 -8.59 7.91
N THR A 51 6.71 -7.79 7.97
CA THR A 51 5.73 -7.79 9.09
C THR A 51 4.31 -8.12 8.60
N PRO A 52 3.44 -8.67 9.48
CA PRO A 52 2.04 -8.92 9.15
C PRO A 52 1.30 -7.71 8.53
N ALA A 53 1.40 -6.50 9.10
CA ALA A 53 0.75 -5.32 8.53
C ALA A 53 1.32 -4.94 7.15
N LYS A 54 2.64 -5.12 6.95
CA LYS A 54 3.29 -4.89 5.65
C LYS A 54 2.84 -5.90 4.61
N LYS A 55 2.60 -7.16 4.97
CA LYS A 55 2.03 -8.17 4.04
C LYS A 55 0.61 -7.79 3.62
N ILE A 56 -0.21 -7.27 4.55
CA ILE A 56 -1.54 -6.72 4.23
C ILE A 56 -1.41 -5.55 3.24
N TYR A 57 -0.51 -4.59 3.51
CA TYR A 57 -0.24 -3.48 2.59
C TYR A 57 0.17 -3.96 1.19
N LEU A 58 1.08 -4.94 1.12
CA LEU A 58 1.52 -5.52 -0.15
C LEU A 58 0.35 -6.15 -0.92
N SER A 59 -0.55 -6.88 -0.24
CA SER A 59 -1.73 -7.47 -0.88
C SER A 59 -2.63 -6.39 -1.51
N ILE A 60 -2.87 -5.30 -0.79
CA ILE A 60 -3.67 -4.17 -1.29
C ILE A 60 -2.94 -3.46 -2.44
N GLN A 61 -1.61 -3.38 -2.38
CA GLN A 61 -0.80 -2.79 -3.46
C GLN A 61 -0.98 -3.58 -4.76
N LEU A 62 -0.99 -4.92 -4.68
CA LEU A 62 -1.22 -5.76 -5.84
C LEU A 62 -2.64 -5.59 -6.40
N MET A 63 -3.67 -5.51 -5.55
CA MET A 63 -5.05 -5.15 -5.96
C MET A 63 -5.09 -3.80 -6.68
N TYR A 64 -4.45 -2.79 -6.10
CA TYR A 64 -4.42 -1.43 -6.67
C TYR A 64 -3.73 -1.41 -8.04
N LEU A 65 -2.56 -2.04 -8.17
CA LEU A 65 -1.82 -2.09 -9.43
C LEU A 65 -2.53 -2.93 -10.51
N ALA A 66 -3.26 -3.97 -10.11
CA ALA A 66 -4.11 -4.74 -11.01
C ALA A 66 -5.37 -3.97 -11.44
N GLY A 67 -5.75 -2.91 -10.72
CA GLY A 67 -7.02 -2.22 -10.93
C GLY A 67 -8.24 -3.06 -10.57
N ASP A 68 -8.05 -4.11 -9.77
CA ASP A 68 -9.06 -5.10 -9.43
C ASP A 68 -9.01 -5.37 -7.92
N ALA A 69 -10.07 -4.96 -7.22
CA ALA A 69 -10.19 -5.20 -5.79
C ALA A 69 -10.20 -6.70 -5.46
N THR A 70 -10.72 -7.54 -6.36
CA THR A 70 -10.85 -8.99 -6.13
C THR A 70 -9.55 -9.76 -6.27
N HIS A 71 -8.53 -9.13 -6.85
CA HIS A 71 -7.22 -9.74 -7.07
C HIS A 71 -6.57 -10.14 -5.74
N GLY A 72 -6.40 -11.45 -5.52
CA GLY A 72 -5.78 -11.96 -4.30
C GLY A 72 -6.61 -11.73 -3.02
N HIS A 73 -7.94 -11.56 -3.13
CA HIS A 73 -8.84 -11.41 -1.98
C HIS A 73 -8.66 -12.51 -0.93
N GLU A 74 -8.51 -13.77 -1.33
CA GLU A 74 -8.34 -14.89 -0.39
C GLU A 74 -7.10 -14.71 0.49
N VAL A 75 -5.98 -14.30 -0.11
CA VAL A 75 -4.73 -14.02 0.58
C VAL A 75 -4.89 -12.84 1.53
N TYR A 76 -5.50 -11.75 1.06
CA TYR A 76 -5.78 -10.59 1.90
C TYR A 76 -6.62 -10.95 3.14
N PHE A 77 -7.73 -11.66 2.96
CA PHE A 77 -8.60 -12.04 4.07
C PHE A 77 -7.91 -12.99 5.04
N GLN A 78 -7.06 -13.90 4.56
CA GLN A 78 -6.27 -14.75 5.45
C GLN A 78 -5.31 -13.90 6.31
N LEU A 79 -4.55 -13.00 5.69
CA LEU A 79 -3.62 -12.11 6.40
C LEU A 79 -4.33 -11.25 7.44
N VAL A 80 -5.51 -10.72 7.10
CA VAL A 80 -6.32 -9.91 8.02
C VAL A 80 -6.84 -10.73 9.19
N ARG A 81 -7.32 -11.97 8.94
CA ARG A 81 -7.76 -12.87 10.03
C ARG A 81 -6.63 -13.14 11.01
N ASP A 82 -5.47 -13.55 10.50
CA ASP A 82 -4.29 -13.85 11.31
C ASP A 82 -3.84 -12.62 12.12
N PHE A 83 -3.89 -11.44 11.50
CA PHE A 83 -3.54 -10.18 12.16
C PHE A 83 -4.49 -9.82 13.29
N VAL A 84 -5.80 -9.91 13.07
CA VAL A 84 -6.83 -9.58 14.08
C VAL A 84 -6.81 -10.59 15.22
N GLU A 85 -6.57 -11.88 14.94
CA GLU A 85 -6.43 -12.91 15.97
C GLU A 85 -5.24 -12.61 16.89
N ALA A 86 -4.10 -12.22 16.32
CA ALA A 86 -2.91 -11.86 17.09
C ALA A 86 -3.02 -10.50 17.81
N ALA A 87 -3.74 -9.53 17.23
CA ALA A 87 -3.91 -8.18 17.77
C ALA A 87 -5.37 -7.69 17.64
N PRO A 88 -6.29 -8.14 18.51
CA PRO A 88 -7.71 -7.79 18.43
C PRO A 88 -8.00 -6.28 18.53
N SER A 89 -7.12 -5.53 19.19
CA SER A 89 -7.18 -4.06 19.28
C SER A 89 -7.01 -3.33 17.94
N SER A 90 -6.59 -4.03 16.89
CA SER A 90 -6.44 -3.49 15.53
C SER A 90 -7.74 -3.41 14.73
N LEU A 91 -8.85 -3.97 15.23
CA LEU A 91 -10.12 -4.10 14.51
C LEU A 91 -10.57 -2.81 13.81
N SER A 92 -10.45 -1.65 14.46
CA SER A 92 -10.84 -0.36 13.87
C SER A 92 -10.03 0.00 12.61
N HIS A 93 -8.73 -0.30 12.60
CA HIS A 93 -7.86 -0.08 11.44
C HIS A 93 -8.24 -1.00 10.29
N VAL A 94 -8.49 -2.28 10.59
CA VAL A 94 -8.92 -3.28 9.60
C VAL A 94 -10.28 -2.93 9.01
N HIS A 95 -11.24 -2.46 9.83
CA HIS A 95 -12.54 -2.02 9.35
C HIS A 95 -12.43 -0.86 8.35
N GLU A 96 -11.58 0.14 8.62
CA GLU A 96 -11.36 1.23 7.68
C GLU A 96 -10.78 0.73 6.35
N ILE A 97 -9.79 -0.17 6.39
CA ILE A 97 -9.20 -0.77 5.17
C ILE A 97 -10.29 -1.50 4.37
N ASN A 98 -11.05 -2.38 5.02
CA ASN A 98 -12.12 -3.14 4.37
C ASN A 98 -13.17 -2.22 3.72
N ASN A 99 -13.59 -1.16 4.41
CA ASN A 99 -14.55 -0.20 3.87
C ASN A 99 -14.02 0.47 2.59
N ARG A 100 -12.73 0.81 2.54
CA ARG A 100 -12.11 1.39 1.34
C ARG A 100 -12.04 0.41 0.19
N ILE A 101 -11.70 -0.85 0.45
CA ILE A 101 -11.67 -1.91 -0.57
C ILE A 101 -13.08 -2.13 -1.14
N LEU A 102 -14.09 -2.29 -0.28
CA LEU A 102 -15.48 -2.49 -0.69
C LEU A 102 -16.05 -1.31 -1.50
N SER A 103 -15.57 -0.10 -1.23
CA SER A 103 -15.97 1.11 -1.97
C SER A 103 -15.19 1.33 -3.27
N GLY A 104 -14.24 0.44 -3.63
CA GLY A 104 -13.35 0.62 -4.78
C GLY A 104 -12.25 1.68 -4.59
N ASP A 105 -12.15 2.26 -3.40
CA ASP A 105 -11.22 3.33 -3.03
C ASP A 105 -9.80 2.77 -2.71
N LEU A 106 -9.23 1.93 -3.58
CA LEU A 106 -8.01 1.15 -3.32
C LEU A 106 -6.79 2.02 -2.95
N TYR A 107 -6.63 3.22 -3.53
CA TYR A 107 -5.58 4.14 -3.13
C TYR A 107 -5.75 4.64 -1.68
N LYS A 108 -6.98 4.83 -1.22
CA LYS A 108 -7.26 5.19 0.18
C LYS A 108 -7.07 3.97 1.09
N ALA A 109 -7.37 2.77 0.62
CA ALA A 109 -7.08 1.53 1.34
C ALA A 109 -5.57 1.39 1.61
N LEU A 110 -4.71 1.71 0.63
CA LEU A 110 -3.26 1.76 0.82
C LEU A 110 -2.86 2.74 1.93
N LYS A 111 -3.46 3.93 1.96
CA LYS A 111 -3.18 4.92 3.03
C LYS A 111 -3.60 4.39 4.40
N ALA A 112 -4.78 3.77 4.51
CA ALA A 112 -5.24 3.16 5.75
C ALA A 112 -4.33 2.01 6.22
N ALA A 113 -3.85 1.19 5.29
CA ALA A 113 -2.89 0.13 5.60
C ALA A 113 -1.53 0.65 6.07
N LYS A 114 -1.07 1.83 5.62
CA LYS A 114 0.12 2.49 6.22
C LYS A 114 -0.10 2.85 7.67
N THR A 115 -1.30 3.29 8.05
CA THR A 115 -1.65 3.53 9.45
C THR A 115 -1.60 2.23 10.26
N LEU A 116 -2.05 1.11 9.69
CA LEU A 116 -1.93 -0.21 10.33
C LEU A 116 -0.47 -0.62 10.55
N ILE A 117 0.43 -0.33 9.59
CA ILE A 117 1.88 -0.59 9.76
C ILE A 117 2.45 0.23 10.91
N ALA A 118 2.09 1.52 11.03
CA ALA A 118 2.53 2.36 12.13
C ALA A 118 2.02 1.82 13.48
N TYR A 119 0.74 1.45 13.53
CA TYR A 119 0.13 0.85 14.71
C TYR A 119 0.80 -0.46 15.15
N GLU A 120 1.12 -1.35 14.21
CA GLU A 120 1.86 -2.59 14.49
C GLU A 120 3.25 -2.30 15.08
N ALA A 121 3.96 -1.32 14.52
CA ALA A 121 5.27 -0.92 15.03
C ALA A 121 5.18 -0.40 16.48
N ASP A 122 4.19 0.43 16.78
CA ASP A 122 3.96 0.95 18.14
C ASP A 122 3.60 -0.17 19.13
N LEU A 123 2.79 -1.15 18.72
CA LEU A 123 2.47 -2.32 19.55
C LEU A 123 3.73 -3.13 19.89
N ILE A 124 4.57 -3.42 18.89
CA ILE A 124 5.81 -4.18 19.08
C ILE A 124 6.77 -3.41 19.99
N GLU A 125 6.88 -2.10 19.83
CA GLU A 125 7.75 -1.27 20.66
C GLU A 125 7.28 -1.28 22.13
N ASN A 126 5.98 -1.13 22.36
CA ASN A 126 5.42 -1.17 23.72
C ASN A 126 5.58 -2.55 24.38
N ALA A 127 5.41 -3.64 23.63
CA ALA A 127 5.59 -4.99 24.14
C ALA A 127 7.06 -5.29 24.54
N LYS A 128 8.05 -4.68 23.86
CA LYS A 128 9.48 -4.85 24.19
C LYS A 128 9.93 -4.08 25.43
N ARG A 129 9.14 -3.10 25.88
CA ARG A 129 9.45 -2.27 27.06
C ARG A 129 8.99 -2.91 28.38
N ILE A 130 8.23 -4.01 28.30
CA ILE A 130 7.72 -4.80 29.43
C ILE A 130 8.66 -5.99 29.64
#